data_AF-A0A5C7F818-F1
#
_entry.id   AF-A0A5C7F818-F1
#
_cell.length_a   1.000
_cell.length_b   1.000
_cell.length_c   1.000
_cell.angle_alpha   90.00
_cell.angle_beta   90.00
_cell.angle_gamma   90.00
#
_symmetry.space_group_name_H-M   'P 1'
#
loop_
_entity.id
_entity.type
_entity.pdbx_description
1 polymer ?
#
loop_
_entity_poly.entity_id
_entity_poly.type
_entity_poly.pdbx_seq_one_letter_code
_entity_poly.pdbx_strand_id
1 'polypeptide(L)' 'METISIKRAEKIARNINAMDLNYQYCDDSRTYRFWCNLNSKLKKILAALNEDDKSMIKSLCNEPKAKYFNLV' A
#
# COMPACT_ATOMS: atom_id res chain seq x y z
N MET A 1 10.37 -19.41 -8.02
CA MET A 1 10.26 -17.94 -7.90
C MET A 1 10.41 -17.61 -6.43
N GLU A 2 11.38 -16.78 -6.07
CA GLU A 2 11.50 -16.33 -4.68
C GLU A 2 10.40 -15.30 -4.42
N THR A 3 9.39 -15.71 -3.67
CA THR A 3 8.36 -14.81 -3.13
C THR A 3 9.00 -13.82 -2.17
N ILE A 4 8.44 -12.61 -2.06
CA ILE A 4 8.92 -11.64 -1.07
C ILE A 4 8.91 -12.22 0.34
N SER A 5 9.87 -11.80 1.17
CA SER A 5 9.89 -12.23 2.56
C SER A 5 8.63 -11.76 3.30
N ILE A 6 8.13 -12.60 4.22
CA ILE A 6 6.96 -12.29 5.06
C ILE A 6 7.12 -10.91 5.74
N LYS A 7 8.30 -10.62 6.30
CA LYS A 7 8.61 -9.33 6.93
C LYS A 7 8.42 -8.14 5.98
N ARG A 8 8.76 -8.30 4.70
CA ARG A 8 8.56 -7.27 3.67
C ARG A 8 7.08 -7.12 3.35
N ALA A 9 6.35 -8.22 3.16
CA ALA A 9 4.92 -8.21 2.92
C ALA A 9 4.15 -7.50 4.05
N GLU A 10 4.45 -7.86 5.31
CA GLU A 10 3.85 -7.22 6.50
C GLU A 10 4.14 -5.72 6.58
N LYS A 11 5.36 -5.29 6.21
CA LYS A 11 5.71 -3.87 6.22
C LYS A 11 4.93 -3.10 5.16
N ILE A 12 4.74 -3.68 3.98
CA ILE A 12 3.93 -3.08 2.91
C ILE A 12 2.47 -3.01 3.35
N ALA A 13 1.93 -4.12 3.85
CA ALA A 13 0.55 -4.21 4.32
C ALA A 13 0.25 -3.21 5.45
N ARG A 14 1.15 -3.06 6.43
CA ARG A 14 1.02 -2.03 7.49
C ARG A 14 0.92 -0.62 6.94
N ASN A 15 1.75 -0.27 5.95
CA ASN A 15 1.70 1.06 5.33
C ASN A 15 0.42 1.26 4.51
N ILE A 16 -0.05 0.23 3.79
CA ILE A 16 -1.33 0.26 3.09
C ILE A 16 -2.49 0.45 4.07
N ASN A 17 -2.48 -0.29 5.19
CA ASN A 17 -3.53 -0.21 6.20
C ASN A 17 -3.55 1.14 6.92
N ALA A 18 -2.38 1.74 7.15
CA ALA A 18 -2.23 3.06 7.74
C ALA A 18 -2.58 4.21 6.79
N MET A 19 -2.70 3.95 5.49
CA MET A 19 -2.96 4.98 4.48
C MET A 19 -4.27 5.70 4.74
N ASP A 20 -4.27 7.02 4.87
CA ASP A 20 -5.51 7.80 4.79
C ASP A 20 -5.98 7.85 3.33
N LEU A 21 -7.19 7.35 3.04
CA LEU A 21 -7.72 7.38 1.66
C LEU A 21 -8.32 8.73 1.28
N ASN A 22 -8.64 9.56 2.28
CA ASN A 22 -9.27 10.85 2.12
C ASN A 22 -8.26 11.99 2.21
N TYR A 23 -6.95 11.69 2.18
CA TYR A 23 -5.87 12.67 2.30
C TYR A 23 -5.93 13.80 1.27
N GLN A 24 -6.63 13.59 0.15
CA GLN A 24 -6.84 14.58 -0.90
C GLN A 24 -7.69 15.77 -0.43
N TYR A 25 -8.51 15.58 0.61
CA TYR A 25 -9.32 16.61 1.24
C TYR A 25 -8.62 17.26 2.44
N CYS A 26 -7.33 16.96 2.66
CA CYS A 26 -6.56 17.52 3.76
C CYS A 26 -5.99 18.90 3.35
N ASP A 27 -6.32 19.94 4.12
CA ASP A 27 -5.80 21.29 3.92
C ASP A 27 -4.35 21.46 4.44
N ASP A 28 -3.88 20.56 5.31
CA ASP A 28 -2.51 20.60 5.80
C ASP A 28 -1.53 20.08 4.74
N SER A 29 -0.76 21.00 4.17
CA SER A 29 0.19 20.71 3.08
C SER A 29 1.24 19.65 3.44
N ARG A 30 1.63 19.53 4.71
CA ARG A 30 2.62 18.54 5.18
C ARG A 30 2.01 17.14 5.19
N THR A 31 0.81 17.02 5.76
CA THR A 31 0.03 15.78 5.83
C THR A 31 -0.33 15.31 4.43
N TYR A 32 -0.84 16.20 3.57
CA TYR A 32 -1.10 15.90 2.17
C TYR A 32 0.15 15.35 1.47
N ARG A 33 1.30 16.04 1.60
CA ARG A 33 2.56 15.63 0.97
C ARG A 33 3.03 14.27 1.48
N PHE A 34 2.91 14.01 2.77
CA PHE A 34 3.28 12.73 3.38
C PHE A 34 2.48 11.58 2.75
N TRP A 35 1.15 11.68 2.75
CA TRP A 35 0.29 10.63 2.19
C TRP A 35 0.46 10.49 0.68
N CYS A 36 0.59 11.59 -0.05
CA CYS A 36 0.84 11.58 -1.49
C CYS A 36 2.15 10.84 -1.85
N ASN A 37 3.21 11.10 -1.09
CA ASN A 37 4.49 10.42 -1.25
C ASN A 37 4.38 8.93 -0.90
N LEU A 38 3.69 8.59 0.19
CA LEU A 38 3.47 7.20 0.59
C LEU A 38 2.68 6.43 -0.48
N ASN A 39 1.59 6.99 -0.98
CA ASN A 39 0.78 6.43 -2.06
C ASN A 39 1.63 6.14 -3.30
N SER A 40 2.39 7.14 -3.75
CA SER A 40 3.26 7.01 -4.93
C SER A 40 4.32 5.92 -4.74
N LYS A 41 4.91 5.83 -3.54
CA LYS A 41 5.92 4.82 -3.22
C LYS A 41 5.32 3.41 -3.17
N LEU A 42 4.16 3.24 -2.54
CA LEU A 42 3.47 1.96 -2.47
C LEU A 42 3.06 1.48 -3.87
N LYS A 43 2.49 2.35 -4.72
CA LYS A 43 2.17 2.01 -6.11
C LYS A 43 3.39 1.54 -6.90
N LYS A 44 4.53 2.22 -6.76
CA LYS A 44 5.79 1.80 -7.41
C LYS A 44 6.28 0.44 -6.91
N ILE A 45 6.18 0.19 -5.60
CA ILE A 45 6.56 -1.12 -5.02
C ILE A 45 5.64 -2.20 -5.56
N LEU A 46 4.31 -2.01 -5.48
CA LEU A 46 3.33 -2.99 -5.93
C LEU A 46 3.44 -3.27 -7.44
N ALA A 47 3.78 -2.27 -8.25
CA ALA A 47 4.00 -2.44 -9.69
C ALA A 47 5.23 -3.32 -10.02
N ALA A 48 6.21 -3.40 -9.12
CA ALA A 48 7.41 -4.23 -9.28
C ALA A 48 7.24 -5.65 -8.72
N LEU A 49 6.12 -5.94 -8.06
CA LEU A 49 5.82 -7.26 -7.49
C LEU A 49 5.05 -8.14 -8.48
N ASN A 50 5.27 -9.45 -8.38
CA ASN A 50 4.49 -10.45 -9.12
C ASN A 50 3.09 -10.64 -8.48
N GLU A 51 2.22 -11.41 -9.13
CA GLU A 51 0.86 -11.63 -8.64
C GLU A 51 0.82 -12.45 -7.34
N ASP A 52 1.75 -13.39 -7.14
CA ASP A 52 1.84 -14.19 -5.90
C ASP A 52 2.17 -13.31 -4.68
N ASP A 53 3.11 -12.39 -4.83
CA ASP A 53 3.51 -11.42 -3.82
C ASP A 53 2.37 -10.45 -3.49
N LYS A 54 1.63 -10.01 -4.51
CA LYS A 54 0.44 -9.15 -4.33
C LYS A 54 -0.66 -9.89 -3.59
N SER A 55 -0.88 -11.18 -3.90
CA SER A 55 -1.85 -12.03 -3.20
C SER A 55 -1.50 -12.19 -1.71
N MET A 56 -0.21 -12.37 -1.41
CA MET A 56 0.28 -12.40 -0.04
C MET A 56 -0.01 -11.09 0.69
N ILE A 57 0.28 -9.94 0.08
CA ILE A 57 0.01 -8.62 0.69
C ILE A 57 -1.50 -8.40 0.87
N LYS A 58 -2.31 -8.78 -0.12
CA LYS A 58 -3.79 -8.69 -0.07
C LYS A 58 -4.35 -9.37 1.18
N SER A 59 -3.86 -10.56 1.52
CA SER A 59 -4.31 -11.31 2.71
C SER A 59 -4.05 -10.58 4.04
N LEU A 60 -3.12 -9.63 4.06
CA LEU A 60 -2.73 -8.85 5.24
C LEU A 60 -3.37 -7.44 5.26
N CYS A 61 -4.08 -7.05 4.20
CA CYS A 61 -4.64 -5.71 4.04
C CYS A 61 -6.12 -5.65 4.38
N ASN A 62 -6.54 -4.50 4.93
CA ASN A 62 -7.95 -4.18 5.10
C ASN A 62 -8.60 -3.97 3.73
N GLU A 63 -9.81 -4.51 3.56
CA GLU A 63 -10.52 -4.53 2.27
C GLU A 63 -10.62 -3.16 1.57
N PRO A 64 -10.98 -2.04 2.23
CA PRO A 64 -11.07 -0.74 1.56
C PRO A 64 -9.72 -0.24 1.05
N LYS A 65 -8.64 -0.50 1.80
CA LYS A 65 -7.28 -0.09 1.43
C LYS A 65 -6.74 -0.99 0.34
N ALA A 66 -6.97 -2.29 0.42
CA ALA A 66 -6.60 -3.25 -0.61
C ALA A 66 -7.24 -2.91 -1.96
N LYS A 67 -8.53 -2.57 -1.95
CA LYS A 67 -9.27 -2.12 -3.14
C LYS A 67 -8.67 -0.82 -3.74
N TYR A 68 -8.34 0.15 -2.89
CA TYR A 68 -7.72 1.41 -3.35
C TYR A 68 -6.38 1.20 -4.08
N PHE A 69 -5.60 0.20 -3.66
CA PHE A 69 -4.33 -0.14 -4.30
C PHE A 69 -4.43 -1.21 -5.40
N ASN A 70 -5.65 -1.54 -5.87
CA ASN A 70 -5.91 -2.56 -6.90
C ASN A 70 -5.35 -3.95 -6.56
N LEU A 71 -5.43 -4.34 -5.28
CA LEU A 71 -5.09 -5.69 -4.84
C LEU A 71 -6.32 -6.63 -4.84
N VAL A 72 -7.51 -6.07 -5.11
CA VAL A 72 -8.81 -6.76 -5.16
C VAL A 72 -9.58 -6.29 -6.37
#